data_AF-A0A8X7XJU8-F1
#
_entry.id   AF-A0A8X7XJU8-F1
#
_cell.length_a   1.000
_cell.length_b   1.000
_cell.length_c   1.000
_cell.angle_alpha   90.00
_cell.angle_beta   90.00
_cell.angle_gamma   90.00
#
_symmetry.space_group_name_H-M   'P 1'
#
loop_
_entity.id
_entity.type
_entity.pdbx_description
1 polymer ?
#
loop_
_entity_poly.entity_id
_entity_poly.type
_entity_poly.pdbx_seq_one_letter_code
_entity_poly.pdbx_strand_id
1 'polypeptide(L)'
;MRETPVPGQDGGPREDDADSDEPLCDCCTEGKVRAINSCLVCVASYCEDHIKPHWEVPALRRHQLVSPIRNLEDRICPAHQKIKNLFCKSDDIFICGLCHEKDHRSHVVFSAASARAEKQVHIDEMHTDIEKQLGRRQKELDDLNLAMESVKVSATTEKEDSRKVFDELISSIQERKKVANEMIESRQALYMSEISTYMKKVQEEIGGLKQKQNRLLKLSSTDDHITVVQYFQSMSTKSTDNPLPYLAINTKMNFNEISKGAHVMKVQLDSIWEKISTAVTKSS
;
A
#
# COMPACT_ATOMS: atom_id res chain seq x y z
N MET A 1 -13.43 2.58 9.52
CA MET A 1 -12.01 2.51 9.87
C MET A 1 -11.35 3.76 9.32
N ARG A 2 -10.51 4.41 10.12
CA ARG A 2 -9.91 5.73 9.86
C ARG A 2 -9.05 5.69 8.59
N GLU A 3 -9.27 6.64 7.70
CA GLU A 3 -8.35 6.95 6.60
C GLU A 3 -7.07 7.56 7.19
N THR A 4 -5.94 6.95 6.89
CA THR A 4 -4.61 7.49 7.21
C THR A 4 -4.20 8.49 6.14
N PRO A 5 -3.81 9.74 6.48
CA PRO A 5 -3.33 10.71 5.51
C PRO A 5 -1.95 10.34 4.97
N VAL A 6 -1.76 10.50 3.67
CA VAL A 6 -0.46 10.38 2.98
C VAL A 6 0.40 11.62 3.31
N PRO A 7 1.62 11.48 3.84
CA PRO A 7 2.49 12.64 4.09
C PRO A 7 3.16 13.16 2.81
N GLY A 8 2.83 14.40 2.46
CA GLY A 8 3.75 15.46 2.03
C GLY A 8 4.83 15.13 1.00
N GLN A 9 4.51 15.35 -0.28
CA GLN A 9 5.43 16.00 -1.20
C GLN A 9 5.40 17.51 -0.92
N ASP A 10 6.47 18.05 -0.35
CA ASP A 10 7.03 19.34 -0.76
C ASP A 10 8.24 19.65 0.13
N GLY A 11 9.41 19.39 -0.45
CA GLY A 11 10.70 19.64 0.18
C GLY A 11 11.79 19.66 -0.88
N GLY A 12 11.49 20.27 -2.04
CA GLY A 12 12.55 20.68 -2.95
C GLY A 12 13.46 21.70 -2.23
N PRO A 13 14.79 21.64 -2.41
CA PRO A 13 15.67 22.65 -1.86
C PRO A 13 15.23 24.01 -2.38
N ARG A 14 15.01 24.97 -1.48
CA ARG A 14 14.91 26.37 -1.84
C ARG A 14 16.29 26.77 -2.37
N GLU A 15 16.44 26.81 -3.69
CA GLU A 15 17.58 27.46 -4.34
C GLU A 15 17.37 28.98 -4.30
N ASP A 16 17.31 29.53 -3.10
CA ASP A 16 17.23 30.97 -2.86
C ASP A 16 18.11 31.30 -1.66
N ASP A 17 19.42 31.20 -1.87
CA ASP A 17 20.44 31.93 -1.13
C ASP A 17 21.63 32.16 -2.07
N ALA A 18 21.36 32.77 -3.23
CA ALA A 18 22.40 33.41 -4.01
C ALA A 18 22.79 34.70 -3.28
N ASP A 19 23.89 34.62 -2.54
CA ASP A 19 24.70 35.70 -1.99
C ASP A 19 24.71 36.93 -2.92
N SER A 20 23.77 37.85 -2.71
CA SER A 20 23.66 39.13 -3.41
C SER A 20 24.68 40.11 -2.84
N ASP A 21 25.95 39.74 -2.89
CA ASP A 21 27.09 40.62 -2.60
C ASP A 21 27.85 40.85 -3.91
N GLU A 22 27.15 41.52 -4.84
CA GLU A 22 27.68 41.89 -6.15
C GLU A 22 28.84 42.90 -5.99
N PRO A 23 29.95 42.78 -6.74
CA PRO A 23 31.11 43.67 -6.60
C PRO A 23 30.71 45.14 -6.80
N LEU A 24 31.23 46.01 -5.93
CA LEU A 24 30.96 47.45 -5.94
C LEU A 24 32.07 48.22 -6.67
N CYS A 25 31.78 49.46 -7.06
CA CYS A 25 32.75 50.35 -7.70
C CYS A 25 33.73 50.93 -6.69
N ASP A 26 35.02 50.84 -7.01
CA ASP A 26 36.13 51.31 -6.16
C ASP A 26 36.39 52.82 -6.26
N CYS A 27 35.79 53.50 -7.24
CA CYS A 27 35.99 54.94 -7.49
C CYS A 27 34.87 55.82 -6.93
N CYS A 28 33.73 55.25 -6.57
CA CYS A 28 32.63 56.00 -5.96
C CYS A 28 33.01 56.37 -4.51
N THR A 29 33.13 57.68 -4.24
CA THR A 29 33.45 58.20 -2.90
C THR A 29 32.21 58.30 -2.00
N GLU A 30 31.03 58.50 -2.57
CA GLU A 30 29.75 58.57 -1.87
C GLU A 30 28.73 57.66 -2.57
N GLY A 31 28.07 56.77 -1.81
CA GLY A 31 27.14 55.78 -2.36
C GLY A 31 27.85 54.76 -3.26
N LYS A 32 28.33 53.64 -2.69
CA LYS A 32 28.98 52.58 -3.48
C LYS A 32 27.98 51.98 -4.48
N VAL A 33 28.19 52.28 -5.76
CA VAL A 33 27.38 51.76 -6.86
C VAL A 33 27.93 50.39 -7.27
N ARG A 34 27.04 49.49 -7.70
CA ARG A 34 27.43 48.20 -8.30
C ARG A 34 28.40 48.41 -9.47
N ALA A 35 29.46 47.62 -9.51
CA ALA A 35 30.37 47.58 -10.64
C ALA A 35 29.77 46.78 -11.80
N ILE A 36 30.01 47.26 -13.02
CA ILE A 36 29.62 46.57 -14.26
C ILE A 36 30.81 45.88 -14.92
N ASN A 37 32.03 46.38 -14.67
CA ASN A 37 33.25 45.77 -15.17
C ASN A 37 34.39 45.91 -14.17
N SER A 38 35.32 44.97 -14.24
CA SER A 38 36.61 45.05 -13.56
C SER A 38 37.74 45.19 -14.56
N CYS A 39 38.69 46.07 -14.30
CA CYS A 39 39.91 46.19 -15.09
C CYS A 39 41.02 45.36 -14.47
N LEU A 40 41.55 44.38 -15.20
CA LEU A 40 42.64 43.54 -14.70
C LEU A 40 44.00 44.26 -14.64
N VAL A 41 44.13 45.40 -15.32
CA VAL A 41 45.36 46.22 -15.31
C VAL A 41 45.34 47.21 -14.14
N CYS A 42 44.23 47.92 -13.94
CA CYS A 42 44.06 48.82 -12.80
C CYS A 42 43.81 48.08 -11.49
N VAL A 43 43.35 46.82 -11.57
CA VAL A 43 42.95 45.99 -10.44
C VAL A 43 41.88 46.70 -9.59
N ALA A 44 40.86 47.20 -10.29
CA ALA A 44 39.73 47.92 -9.72
C ALA A 44 38.44 47.60 -10.48
N SER A 45 37.32 47.69 -9.78
CA SER A 45 35.97 47.52 -10.25
C SER A 45 35.29 48.88 -10.47
N TYR A 46 34.57 49.02 -11.57
CA TYR A 46 34.00 50.29 -12.03
C TYR A 46 32.51 50.17 -12.30
N CYS A 47 31.73 51.15 -11.81
CA CYS A 47 30.36 51.40 -12.28
C CYS A 47 30.38 52.03 -13.67
N GLU A 48 29.20 52.19 -14.28
CA GLU A 48 29.02 52.69 -15.64
C GLU A 48 29.73 54.03 -15.91
N ASP A 49 29.71 54.95 -14.96
CA ASP A 49 30.37 56.25 -15.13
C ASP A 49 31.89 56.16 -15.07
N HIS A 50 32.43 55.42 -14.11
CA HIS A 50 33.87 55.35 -13.87
C HIS A 50 34.61 54.45 -14.86
N ILE A 51 33.90 53.60 -15.61
CA ILE A 51 34.51 52.78 -16.66
C ILE A 51 34.63 53.53 -18.00
N LYS A 52 33.84 54.60 -18.25
CA LYS A 52 33.88 55.40 -19.50
C LYS A 52 35.29 55.77 -19.98
N PRO A 53 36.22 56.21 -19.12
CA PRO A 53 37.59 56.50 -19.55
C PRO A 53 38.30 55.30 -20.19
N HIS A 54 38.00 54.06 -19.77
CA HIS A 54 38.57 52.85 -20.37
C HIS A 54 38.10 52.63 -21.81
N TRP A 55 36.95 53.18 -22.20
CA TRP A 55 36.43 53.10 -23.56
C TRP A 55 36.73 54.34 -24.39
N GLU A 56 36.87 55.51 -23.78
CA GLU A 56 37.02 56.77 -24.51
C GLU A 56 38.49 57.17 -24.69
N VAL A 57 39.33 56.95 -23.69
CA VAL A 57 40.74 57.38 -23.70
C VAL A 57 41.60 56.34 -24.43
N PRO A 58 42.30 56.70 -25.52
CA PRO A 58 43.10 55.74 -26.30
C PRO A 58 44.13 54.96 -25.48
N ALA A 59 44.72 55.58 -24.47
CA ALA A 59 45.71 54.94 -23.60
C ALA A 59 45.14 53.84 -22.69
N LEU A 60 43.84 53.91 -22.35
CA LEU A 60 43.15 52.98 -21.46
C LEU A 60 42.34 51.92 -22.23
N ARG A 61 42.03 52.14 -23.52
CA ARG A 61 41.36 51.15 -24.38
C ARG A 61 42.06 49.80 -24.49
N ARG A 62 43.37 49.78 -24.25
CA ARG A 62 44.18 48.54 -24.24
C ARG A 62 44.05 47.73 -22.93
N HIS A 63 43.38 48.28 -21.91
CA HIS A 63 43.18 47.58 -20.66
C HIS A 63 42.15 46.47 -20.82
N GLN A 64 42.42 45.31 -20.22
CA GLN A 64 41.51 44.18 -20.25
C GLN A 64 40.38 44.38 -19.23
N LEU A 65 39.16 44.48 -19.74
CA LEU A 65 37.93 44.54 -18.94
C LEU A 65 37.24 43.18 -18.93
N VAL A 66 36.77 42.78 -17.75
CA VAL A 66 36.05 41.51 -17.52
C VAL A 66 34.78 41.77 -16.71
N SER A 67 33.95 40.74 -16.54
CA SER A 67 32.84 40.80 -15.59
C SER A 67 33.35 41.19 -14.19
N PRO A 68 32.54 41.82 -13.34
CA PRO A 68 32.96 42.22 -12.01
C PRO A 68 33.52 41.03 -11.22
N ILE A 69 34.71 41.20 -10.62
CA ILE A 69 35.36 40.16 -9.81
C ILE A 69 35.45 40.67 -8.37
N ARG A 70 35.04 39.85 -7.40
CA ARG A 70 35.24 40.15 -5.96
C ARG A 70 36.73 40.03 -5.59
N ASN A 71 37.17 40.83 -4.62
CA ASN A 71 38.52 40.77 -4.04
C ASN A 71 39.63 40.84 -5.09
N LEU A 72 39.54 41.79 -6.03
CA LEU A 72 40.58 42.01 -7.05
C LEU A 72 41.97 42.24 -6.44
N GLU A 73 42.04 42.83 -5.25
CA GLU A 73 43.26 43.05 -4.48
C GLU A 73 44.07 41.77 -4.22
N ASP A 74 43.42 40.60 -4.11
CA ASP A 74 44.10 39.30 -3.93
C ASP A 74 45.02 38.95 -5.11
N ARG A 75 44.78 39.56 -6.28
CA ARG A 75 45.60 39.43 -7.49
C ARG A 75 46.89 40.21 -7.39
N ILE A 76 47.09 41.06 -6.39
CA ILE A 76 48.35 41.78 -6.17
C ILE A 76 49.24 40.97 -5.22
N CYS A 77 50.52 40.82 -5.59
CA CYS A 77 51.54 40.28 -4.71
C CYS A 77 51.78 41.24 -3.54
N PRO A 78 51.54 40.83 -2.28
CA PRO A 78 51.71 41.73 -1.15
C PRO A 78 53.17 42.17 -0.97
N ALA A 79 54.13 41.30 -1.27
CA ALA A 79 55.56 41.59 -1.12
C ALA A 79 56.11 42.53 -2.21
N HIS A 80 55.58 42.46 -3.43
CA HIS A 80 56.17 43.12 -4.59
C HIS A 80 55.26 44.17 -5.25
N GLN A 81 54.00 44.27 -4.83
CA GLN A 81 53.01 45.19 -5.38
C GLN A 81 52.87 45.06 -6.91
N LYS A 82 52.95 43.82 -7.41
CA LYS A 82 52.79 43.43 -8.82
C LYS A 82 51.69 42.39 -8.98
N ILE A 83 51.03 42.37 -10.12
CA ILE A 83 49.97 41.40 -10.44
C ILE A 83 50.56 39.98 -10.41
N LYS A 84 49.85 39.06 -9.75
CA LYS A 84 50.10 37.62 -9.76
C LYS A 84 49.47 37.02 -11.00
N ASN A 85 50.25 36.89 -12.08
CA ASN A 85 49.80 36.33 -13.37
C ASN A 85 50.46 34.98 -13.70
N LEU A 86 51.31 34.47 -12.80
CA LEU A 86 51.95 33.18 -12.88
C LEU A 86 51.36 32.26 -11.81
N PHE A 87 51.27 30.97 -12.10
CA PHE A 87 50.78 29.95 -11.20
C PHE A 87 51.90 28.96 -10.91
N CYS A 88 52.28 28.85 -9.64
CA CYS A 88 53.26 27.85 -9.20
C CYS A 88 52.53 26.55 -8.88
N LYS A 89 52.74 25.51 -9.69
CA LYS A 89 52.08 24.21 -9.52
C LYS A 89 52.58 23.44 -8.29
N SER A 90 53.84 23.67 -7.90
CA SER A 90 54.44 23.04 -6.72
C SER A 90 53.79 23.51 -5.42
N ASP A 91 53.45 24.80 -5.34
CA ASP A 91 52.90 25.44 -4.14
C ASP A 91 51.39 25.71 -4.24
N ASP A 92 50.78 25.41 -5.39
CA ASP A 92 49.35 25.62 -5.71
C ASP A 92 48.86 27.06 -5.50
N ILE A 93 49.72 28.06 -5.80
CA ILE A 93 49.43 29.48 -5.59
C ILE A 93 49.75 30.34 -6.81
N PHE A 94 49.03 31.46 -6.93
CA PHE A 94 49.38 32.51 -7.88
C PHE A 94 50.51 33.40 -7.33
N ILE A 95 51.52 33.66 -8.16
CA ILE A 95 52.71 34.46 -7.85
C ILE A 95 52.95 35.53 -8.92
N CYS A 96 53.71 36.58 -8.59
CA CYS A 96 54.17 37.57 -9.57
C CYS A 96 55.55 37.19 -10.15
N GLY A 97 55.98 37.87 -11.22
CA GLY A 97 57.27 37.60 -11.87
C GLY A 97 58.48 37.67 -10.92
N LEU A 98 58.51 38.63 -10.00
CA LEU A 98 59.60 38.77 -9.01
C LEU A 98 59.65 37.62 -7.99
N CYS A 99 58.50 37.06 -7.59
CA CYS A 99 58.47 35.86 -6.75
C CYS A 99 59.02 34.65 -7.51
N HIS A 100 58.72 34.52 -8.81
CA HIS A 100 59.27 33.45 -9.62
C HIS A 100 60.79 33.52 -9.71
N GLU A 101 61.36 34.71 -9.94
CA GLU A 101 62.81 34.89 -10.06
C GLU A 101 63.57 34.62 -8.75
N LYS A 102 62.98 34.95 -7.60
CA LYS A 102 63.64 34.84 -6.28
C LYS A 102 63.39 33.50 -5.61
N ASP A 103 62.12 33.15 -5.41
CA ASP A 103 61.71 32.11 -4.46
C ASP A 103 61.21 30.85 -5.15
N HIS A 104 60.67 30.96 -6.39
CA HIS A 104 60.07 29.84 -7.12
C HIS A 104 60.80 29.50 -8.43
N ARG A 105 62.11 29.77 -8.51
CA ARG A 105 62.88 29.60 -9.76
C ARG A 105 63.03 28.14 -10.17
N SER A 106 63.09 27.23 -9.20
CA SER A 106 63.17 25.78 -9.42
C SER A 106 61.80 25.09 -9.52
N HIS A 107 60.71 25.81 -9.29
CA HIS A 107 59.36 25.23 -9.31
C HIS A 107 58.78 25.24 -10.73
N VAL A 108 57.82 24.35 -10.96
CA VAL A 108 57.07 24.34 -12.22
C VAL A 108 56.06 25.48 -12.18
N VAL A 109 56.27 26.48 -13.02
CA VAL A 109 55.43 27.68 -13.10
C VAL A 109 54.79 27.78 -14.47
N PHE A 110 53.49 28.05 -14.48
CA PHE A 110 52.68 28.25 -15.68
C PHE A 110 52.16 29.68 -15.72
N SER A 111 51.73 30.13 -16.90
CA SER A 111 50.88 31.32 -16.96
C SER A 111 49.51 31.02 -16.32
N ALA A 112 48.85 32.03 -15.78
CA ALA A 112 47.49 31.89 -15.27
C ALA A 112 46.52 31.33 -16.34
N ALA A 113 46.72 31.69 -17.62
CA ALA A 113 45.93 31.16 -18.73
C ALA A 113 46.16 29.66 -18.96
N SER A 114 47.42 29.21 -18.90
CA SER A 114 47.76 27.79 -19.04
C SER A 114 47.24 26.95 -17.86
N ALA A 115 47.37 27.45 -16.64
CA ALA A 115 46.82 26.79 -15.45
C ALA A 115 45.28 26.69 -15.51
N ARG A 116 44.61 27.74 -15.98
CA ARG A 116 43.15 27.71 -16.23
C ARG A 116 42.79 26.64 -17.26
N ALA A 117 43.52 26.55 -18.37
CA ALA A 117 43.23 25.56 -19.40
C ALA A 117 43.34 24.12 -18.87
N GLU A 118 44.36 23.81 -18.06
CA GLU A 118 44.51 22.50 -17.39
C GLU A 118 43.34 22.22 -16.44
N LYS A 119 42.98 23.18 -15.58
CA LYS A 119 41.86 23.01 -14.64
C LYS A 119 40.49 22.94 -15.34
N GLN A 120 40.33 23.62 -16.47
CA GLN A 120 39.08 23.60 -17.25
C GLN A 120 38.77 22.19 -17.75
N VAL A 121 39.78 21.44 -18.23
CA VAL A 121 39.59 20.05 -18.65
C VAL A 121 39.03 19.19 -17.51
N HIS A 122 39.58 19.33 -16.30
CA HIS A 122 39.07 18.60 -15.14
C HIS A 122 37.66 19.03 -14.73
N ILE A 123 37.33 20.32 -14.84
CA ILE A 123 35.96 20.81 -14.60
C ILE A 123 34.99 20.16 -15.59
N ASP A 124 35.35 20.12 -16.87
CA ASP A 124 34.51 19.55 -17.93
C ASP A 124 34.34 18.01 -17.75
N GLU A 125 35.41 17.32 -17.32
CA GLU A 125 35.38 15.89 -16.96
C GLU A 125 34.45 15.63 -15.76
N MET A 126 34.59 16.42 -14.68
CA MET A 126 33.73 16.32 -13.50
C MET A 126 32.27 16.62 -13.83
N HIS A 127 32.01 17.64 -14.64
CA HIS A 127 30.66 17.99 -15.10
C HIS A 127 30.02 16.81 -15.85
N THR A 128 30.76 16.24 -16.81
CA THR A 128 30.30 15.08 -17.58
C THR A 128 30.03 13.86 -16.69
N ASP A 129 30.86 13.62 -15.67
CA ASP A 129 30.63 12.52 -14.72
C ASP A 129 29.38 12.75 -13.88
N ILE A 130 29.18 13.98 -13.37
CA ILE A 130 27.97 14.35 -12.62
C ILE A 130 26.72 14.18 -13.49
N GLU A 131 26.73 14.63 -14.74
CA GLU A 131 25.59 14.44 -15.67
C GLU A 131 25.25 12.96 -15.86
N LYS A 132 26.26 12.10 -16.00
CA LYS A 132 26.06 10.64 -16.07
C LYS A 132 25.50 10.07 -14.78
N GLN A 133 25.99 10.53 -13.62
CA GLN A 133 25.47 10.11 -12.32
C GLN A 133 24.01 10.51 -12.13
N LEU A 134 23.66 11.76 -12.48
CA LEU A 134 22.29 12.26 -12.44
C LEU A 134 21.37 11.43 -13.33
N GLY A 135 21.77 11.14 -14.57
CA GLY A 135 20.99 10.27 -15.47
C GLY A 135 20.77 8.87 -14.91
N ARG A 136 21.80 8.26 -14.28
CA ARG A 136 21.66 6.95 -13.62
C ARG A 136 20.70 7.00 -12.44
N ARG A 137 20.80 8.02 -11.58
CA ARG A 137 19.95 8.16 -10.40
C ARG A 137 18.51 8.51 -10.74
N GLN A 138 18.28 9.29 -11.80
CA GLN A 138 16.93 9.55 -12.30
C GLN A 138 16.28 8.27 -12.80
N LYS A 139 17.01 7.46 -13.57
CA LYS A 139 16.51 6.15 -14.04
C LYS A 139 16.21 5.21 -12.86
N GLU A 140 17.09 5.14 -11.88
CA GLU A 140 16.88 4.32 -10.67
C GLU A 140 15.62 4.76 -9.92
N LEU A 141 15.37 6.07 -9.82
CA LEU A 141 14.15 6.61 -9.23
C LEU A 141 12.90 6.22 -10.04
N ASP A 142 12.96 6.30 -11.37
CA ASP A 142 11.85 5.91 -12.25
C ASP A 142 11.55 4.40 -12.12
N ASP A 143 12.59 3.55 -12.09
CA ASP A 143 12.46 2.10 -11.90
C ASP A 143 11.85 1.76 -10.53
N LEU A 144 12.24 2.47 -9.47
CA LEU A 144 11.67 2.31 -8.13
C LEU A 144 10.20 2.74 -8.06
N ASN A 145 9.82 3.83 -8.73
CA ASN A 145 8.43 4.27 -8.82
C ASN A 145 7.56 3.23 -9.55
N LEU A 146 8.07 2.64 -10.63
CA LEU A 146 7.40 1.54 -11.34
C LEU A 146 7.24 0.30 -10.45
N ALA A 147 8.28 -0.07 -9.69
CA ALA A 147 8.22 -1.18 -8.75
C ALA A 147 7.18 -0.94 -7.65
N MET A 148 7.12 0.28 -7.11
CA MET A 148 6.15 0.67 -6.09
C MET A 148 4.71 0.55 -6.60
N GLU A 149 4.42 1.04 -7.81
CA GLU A 149 3.08 0.91 -8.39
C GLU A 149 2.75 -0.55 -8.72
N SER A 150 3.72 -1.33 -9.19
CA SER A 150 3.55 -2.77 -9.42
C SER A 150 3.16 -3.52 -8.15
N VAL A 151 3.83 -3.26 -7.02
CA VAL A 151 3.49 -3.85 -5.71
C VAL A 151 2.08 -3.45 -5.29
N LYS A 152 1.71 -2.18 -5.46
CA LYS A 152 0.37 -1.68 -5.13
C LYS A 152 -0.71 -2.36 -5.96
N VAL A 153 -0.53 -2.44 -7.28
CA VAL A 153 -1.46 -3.12 -8.18
C VAL A 153 -1.56 -4.59 -7.80
N SER A 154 -0.44 -5.30 -7.64
CA SER A 154 -0.41 -6.70 -7.25
C SER A 154 -1.16 -6.97 -5.93
N ALA A 155 -0.92 -6.16 -4.90
CA ALA A 155 -1.62 -6.29 -3.62
C ALA A 155 -3.13 -6.03 -3.75
N THR A 156 -3.54 -5.04 -4.56
CA THR A 156 -4.97 -4.79 -4.79
C THR A 156 -5.65 -5.91 -5.58
N THR A 157 -4.97 -6.49 -6.57
CA THR A 157 -5.45 -7.63 -7.35
C THR A 157 -5.59 -8.87 -6.48
N GLU A 158 -4.58 -9.24 -5.70
CA GLU A 158 -4.64 -10.39 -4.79
C GLU A 158 -5.77 -10.24 -3.75
N LYS A 159 -5.98 -9.03 -3.22
CA LYS A 159 -7.10 -8.73 -2.31
C LYS A 159 -8.46 -8.89 -3.00
N GLU A 160 -8.57 -8.49 -4.24
CA GLU A 160 -9.80 -8.62 -5.03
C GLU A 160 -10.10 -10.09 -5.35
N ASP A 161 -9.11 -10.82 -5.83
CA ASP A 161 -9.27 -12.21 -6.24
C ASP A 161 -9.52 -13.13 -5.04
N SER A 162 -8.81 -12.91 -3.93
CA SER A 162 -9.12 -13.61 -2.67
C SER A 162 -10.53 -13.32 -2.18
N ARG A 163 -11.00 -12.05 -2.25
CA ARG A 163 -12.38 -11.70 -1.88
C ARG A 163 -13.41 -12.48 -2.70
N LYS A 164 -13.25 -12.55 -4.03
CA LYS A 164 -14.17 -13.30 -4.90
C LYS A 164 -14.28 -14.77 -4.49
N VAL A 165 -13.15 -15.43 -4.22
CA VAL A 165 -13.13 -16.83 -3.78
C VAL A 165 -13.85 -17.01 -2.43
N PHE A 166 -13.66 -16.09 -1.48
CA PHE A 166 -14.38 -16.13 -0.21
C PHE A 166 -15.88 -15.90 -0.38
N ASP A 167 -16.29 -14.96 -1.23
CA ASP A 167 -17.70 -14.69 -1.53
C ASP A 167 -18.39 -15.90 -2.19
N GLU A 168 -17.70 -16.58 -3.10
CA GLU A 168 -18.16 -17.85 -3.69
C GLU A 168 -18.31 -18.95 -2.62
N LEU A 169 -17.32 -19.10 -1.73
CA LEU A 169 -17.37 -20.08 -0.64
C LEU A 169 -18.54 -19.80 0.31
N ILE A 170 -18.74 -18.54 0.71
CA ILE A 170 -19.86 -18.11 1.56
C ILE A 170 -21.19 -18.47 0.89
N SER A 171 -21.34 -18.14 -0.39
CA SER A 171 -22.56 -18.46 -1.17
C SER A 171 -22.81 -19.97 -1.22
N SER A 172 -21.76 -20.74 -1.44
CA SER A 172 -21.78 -22.21 -1.48
C SER A 172 -22.20 -22.84 -0.14
N ILE A 173 -21.76 -22.26 0.98
CA ILE A 173 -22.14 -22.69 2.34
C ILE A 173 -23.60 -22.29 2.64
N GLN A 174 -24.01 -21.08 2.25
CA GLN A 174 -25.39 -20.61 2.44
C GLN A 174 -26.39 -21.49 1.69
N GLU A 175 -26.09 -21.88 0.45
CA GLU A 175 -26.94 -22.77 -0.33
C GLU A 175 -27.05 -24.16 0.33
N ARG A 176 -25.92 -24.74 0.79
CA ARG A 176 -25.94 -26.01 1.52
C ARG A 176 -26.73 -25.92 2.83
N LYS A 177 -26.65 -24.79 3.55
CA LYS A 177 -27.46 -24.53 4.75
C LYS A 177 -28.95 -24.54 4.41
N LYS A 178 -29.36 -23.92 3.30
CA LYS A 178 -30.75 -23.92 2.83
C LYS A 178 -31.22 -25.35 2.52
N VAL A 179 -30.46 -26.10 1.72
CA VAL A 179 -30.75 -27.51 1.41
C VAL A 179 -30.85 -28.37 2.67
N ALA A 180 -29.95 -28.16 3.64
CA ALA A 180 -29.99 -28.88 4.91
C ALA A 180 -31.28 -28.61 5.71
N ASN A 181 -31.73 -27.35 5.76
CA ASN A 181 -33.00 -27.00 6.40
C ASN A 181 -34.19 -27.65 5.69
N GLU A 182 -34.25 -27.58 4.36
CA GLU A 182 -35.31 -28.21 3.55
C GLU A 182 -35.36 -29.73 3.77
N MET A 183 -34.20 -30.39 3.89
CA MET A 183 -34.13 -31.82 4.23
C MET A 183 -34.69 -32.13 5.62
N ILE A 184 -34.41 -31.27 6.61
CA ILE A 184 -34.94 -31.42 7.97
C ILE A 184 -36.46 -31.24 7.97
N GLU A 185 -36.95 -30.18 7.34
CA GLU A 185 -38.38 -29.87 7.24
C GLU A 185 -39.15 -30.97 6.51
N SER A 186 -38.63 -31.45 5.37
CA SER A 186 -39.23 -32.55 4.61
C SER A 186 -39.30 -33.83 5.44
N ARG A 187 -38.21 -34.20 6.13
CA ARG A 187 -38.18 -35.38 7.01
C ARG A 187 -39.13 -35.24 8.21
N GLN A 188 -39.24 -34.05 8.78
CA GLN A 188 -40.20 -33.76 9.84
C GLN A 188 -41.65 -33.93 9.34
N ALA A 189 -41.97 -33.40 8.16
CA ALA A 189 -43.30 -33.52 7.57
C ALA A 189 -43.68 -34.98 7.30
N LEU A 190 -42.74 -35.81 6.84
CA LEU A 190 -42.96 -37.25 6.66
C LEU A 190 -43.31 -37.93 7.99
N TYR A 191 -42.50 -37.73 9.03
CA TYR A 191 -42.77 -38.30 10.35
C TYR A 191 -44.10 -37.81 10.94
N MET A 192 -44.43 -36.54 10.78
CA MET A 192 -45.71 -35.99 11.22
C MET A 192 -46.91 -36.62 10.49
N SER A 193 -46.78 -36.86 9.19
CA SER A 193 -47.82 -37.52 8.38
C SER A 193 -48.05 -38.98 8.82
N GLU A 194 -46.96 -39.72 9.07
CA GLU A 194 -47.03 -41.10 9.59
C GLU A 194 -47.71 -41.15 10.97
N ILE A 195 -47.29 -40.27 11.89
CA ILE A 195 -47.89 -40.17 13.22
C ILE A 195 -49.37 -39.79 13.12
N SER A 196 -49.71 -38.78 12.32
CA SER A 196 -51.10 -38.33 12.13
C SER A 196 -51.99 -39.46 11.59
N THR A 197 -51.50 -40.22 10.62
CA THR A 197 -52.20 -41.37 10.05
C THR A 197 -52.44 -42.45 11.11
N TYR A 198 -51.44 -42.74 11.96
CA TYR A 198 -51.58 -43.70 13.05
C TYR A 198 -52.54 -43.21 14.14
N MET A 199 -52.43 -41.93 14.53
CA MET A 199 -53.35 -41.30 15.49
C MET A 199 -54.80 -41.41 15.04
N LYS A 200 -55.08 -41.20 13.75
CA LYS A 200 -56.44 -41.35 13.19
C LYS A 200 -56.97 -42.78 13.36
N LYS A 201 -56.16 -43.80 13.07
CA LYS A 201 -56.54 -45.21 13.26
C LYS A 201 -56.85 -45.53 14.73
N VAL A 202 -56.02 -45.04 15.65
CA VAL A 202 -56.24 -45.22 17.10
C VAL A 202 -57.51 -44.49 17.56
N GLN A 203 -57.78 -43.28 17.05
CA GLN A 203 -59.03 -42.55 17.35
C GLN A 203 -60.28 -43.30 16.87
N GLU A 204 -60.24 -43.87 15.66
CA GLU A 204 -61.31 -44.72 15.12
C GLU A 204 -61.54 -45.97 15.98
N GLU A 205 -60.47 -46.64 16.41
CA GLU A 205 -60.53 -47.80 17.31
C GLU A 205 -61.14 -47.44 18.68
N ILE A 206 -60.71 -46.33 19.29
CA ILE A 206 -61.30 -45.81 20.52
C ILE A 206 -62.79 -45.54 20.35
N GLY A 207 -63.20 -44.93 19.22
CA GLY A 207 -64.60 -44.67 18.90
C GLY A 207 -65.43 -45.96 18.81
N GLY A 208 -64.91 -46.96 18.11
CA GLY A 208 -65.53 -48.30 18.01
C GLY A 208 -65.65 -48.98 19.37
N LEU A 209 -64.60 -48.94 20.19
CA LEU A 209 -64.60 -49.51 21.54
C LEU A 209 -65.62 -48.81 22.46
N LYS A 210 -65.72 -47.47 22.43
CA LYS A 210 -66.75 -46.72 23.17
C LYS A 210 -68.16 -47.12 22.73
N GLN A 211 -68.38 -47.31 21.43
CA GLN A 211 -69.68 -47.76 20.92
C GLN A 211 -70.02 -49.18 21.38
N LYS A 212 -69.05 -50.11 21.33
CA LYS A 212 -69.19 -51.49 21.83
C LYS A 212 -69.51 -51.50 23.33
N GLN A 213 -68.81 -50.67 24.12
CA GLN A 213 -69.05 -50.48 25.55
C GLN A 213 -70.47 -49.96 25.84
N ASN A 214 -70.92 -48.91 25.15
CA ASN A 214 -72.27 -48.36 25.34
C ASN A 214 -73.38 -49.38 25.02
N ARG A 215 -73.18 -50.20 23.98
CA ARG A 215 -74.13 -51.29 23.62
C ARG A 215 -74.18 -52.35 24.72
N LEU A 216 -73.03 -52.74 25.27
CA LEU A 216 -72.96 -53.68 26.40
C LEU A 216 -73.66 -53.14 27.64
N LEU A 217 -73.44 -51.86 28.00
CA LEU A 217 -74.11 -51.21 29.13
C LEU A 217 -75.64 -51.23 28.96
N LYS A 218 -76.16 -50.85 27.79
CA LYS A 218 -77.60 -50.86 27.50
C LYS A 218 -78.23 -52.26 27.55
N LEU A 219 -77.49 -53.28 27.11
CA LEU A 219 -77.93 -54.67 27.18
C LEU A 219 -77.95 -55.16 28.64
N SER A 220 -76.96 -54.79 29.45
CA SER A 220 -76.89 -55.17 30.87
C SER A 220 -77.99 -54.56 31.74
N SER A 221 -78.55 -53.42 31.32
CA SER A 221 -79.66 -52.74 32.01
C SER A 221 -81.05 -53.18 31.52
N THR A 222 -81.13 -54.21 30.66
CA THR A 222 -82.38 -54.71 30.09
C THR A 222 -82.87 -55.93 30.89
N ASP A 223 -84.13 -55.92 31.33
CA ASP A 223 -84.72 -57.03 32.11
C ASP A 223 -85.17 -58.24 31.27
N ASP A 224 -85.17 -58.13 29.93
CA ASP A 224 -85.52 -59.23 29.04
C ASP A 224 -84.35 -60.20 28.84
N HIS A 225 -84.39 -61.30 29.60
CA HIS A 225 -83.40 -62.36 29.58
C HIS A 225 -83.18 -63.00 28.19
N ILE A 226 -84.19 -63.04 27.32
CA ILE A 226 -84.06 -63.65 25.98
C ILE A 226 -83.26 -62.72 25.07
N THR A 227 -83.58 -61.42 25.06
CA THR A 227 -82.87 -60.40 24.27
C THR A 227 -81.39 -60.32 24.67
N VAL A 228 -81.07 -60.43 25.97
CA VAL A 228 -79.68 -60.45 26.46
C VAL A 228 -78.91 -61.63 25.87
N VAL A 229 -79.46 -62.85 25.94
CA VAL A 229 -78.77 -64.08 25.47
C VAL A 229 -78.62 -64.08 23.95
N GLN A 230 -79.67 -63.76 23.19
CA GLN A 230 -79.61 -63.72 21.72
C GLN A 230 -78.62 -62.67 21.21
N TYR A 231 -78.61 -61.48 21.82
CA TYR A 231 -77.71 -60.42 21.40
C TYR A 231 -76.25 -60.72 21.74
N PHE A 232 -75.98 -61.25 22.93
CA PHE A 232 -74.62 -61.65 23.33
C PHE A 232 -74.03 -62.70 22.37
N GLN A 233 -74.81 -63.73 22.04
CA GLN A 233 -74.42 -64.76 21.06
C GLN A 233 -74.12 -64.16 19.68
N SER A 234 -74.88 -63.16 19.23
CA SER A 234 -74.65 -62.46 17.96
C SER A 234 -73.39 -61.58 17.94
N MET A 235 -72.93 -61.11 19.11
CA MET A 235 -71.74 -60.27 19.22
C MET A 235 -70.46 -61.10 19.33
N SER A 236 -70.47 -62.19 20.09
CA SER A 236 -69.31 -63.08 20.26
C SER A 236 -68.83 -63.69 18.93
N THR A 237 -69.71 -63.87 17.95
CA THR A 237 -69.37 -64.43 16.63
C THR A 237 -68.75 -63.42 15.66
N LYS A 238 -68.78 -62.11 15.97
CA LYS A 238 -68.26 -61.03 15.10
C LYS A 238 -66.93 -60.43 15.56
N SER A 239 -66.39 -60.90 16.69
CA SER A 239 -65.23 -60.31 17.34
C SER A 239 -63.93 -60.94 16.85
N THR A 240 -63.43 -60.51 15.70
CA THR A 240 -61.99 -60.61 15.39
C THR A 240 -61.30 -59.37 15.98
N ASP A 241 -61.19 -59.33 17.31
CA ASP A 241 -60.43 -58.30 18.02
C ASP A 241 -58.94 -58.67 17.92
N ASN A 242 -58.31 -58.38 16.79
CA ASN A 242 -56.85 -58.26 16.76
C ASN A 242 -56.54 -56.79 17.08
N PRO A 243 -56.09 -56.46 18.30
CA PRO A 243 -55.66 -55.11 18.61
C PRO A 243 -54.59 -54.68 17.62
N LEU A 244 -54.63 -53.41 17.18
CA LEU A 244 -53.57 -52.86 16.34
C LEU A 244 -52.23 -53.14 17.03
N PRO A 245 -51.23 -53.69 16.32
CA PRO A 245 -49.90 -53.85 16.90
C PRO A 245 -49.48 -52.49 17.43
N TYR A 246 -49.10 -52.42 18.72
CA TYR A 246 -48.53 -51.23 19.31
C TYR A 246 -47.33 -50.86 18.43
N LEU A 247 -47.50 -49.85 17.57
CA LEU A 247 -46.41 -49.36 16.77
C LEU A 247 -45.47 -48.83 17.85
N ALA A 248 -44.35 -49.51 18.06
CA ALA A 248 -43.23 -48.89 18.74
C ALA A 248 -42.87 -47.70 17.84
N ILE A 249 -43.50 -46.55 18.09
CA ILE A 249 -43.23 -45.29 17.40
C ILE A 249 -41.74 -45.13 17.58
N ASN A 250 -41.01 -45.43 16.52
CA ASN A 250 -39.58 -45.66 16.57
C ASN A 250 -38.95 -44.36 17.08
N THR A 251 -38.57 -44.36 18.36
CA THR A 251 -38.10 -43.21 19.14
C THR A 251 -36.71 -42.74 18.74
N LYS A 252 -36.31 -42.96 17.49
CA LYS A 252 -35.09 -42.40 16.91
C LYS A 252 -35.43 -41.65 15.63
N MET A 253 -36.23 -40.60 15.74
CA MET A 253 -36.18 -39.50 14.78
C MET A 253 -34.76 -38.91 14.83
N ASN A 254 -33.87 -39.42 13.98
CA ASN A 254 -32.47 -38.98 13.96
C ASN A 254 -32.30 -37.82 12.96
N PHE A 255 -32.15 -36.61 13.48
CA PHE A 255 -31.80 -35.41 12.72
C PHE A 255 -30.32 -34.99 12.87
N ASN A 256 -29.52 -35.73 13.65
CA ASN A 256 -28.20 -35.26 14.06
C ASN A 256 -27.12 -35.40 12.97
N GLU A 257 -27.37 -36.18 11.91
CA GLU A 257 -26.38 -36.46 10.86
C GLU A 257 -25.95 -35.18 10.12
N ILE A 258 -26.89 -34.26 9.89
CA ILE A 258 -26.60 -32.95 9.26
C ILE A 258 -25.70 -32.10 10.17
N SER A 259 -26.00 -32.07 11.49
CA SER A 259 -25.21 -31.31 12.45
C SER A 259 -23.78 -31.86 12.60
N LYS A 260 -23.63 -33.20 12.64
CA LYS A 260 -22.31 -33.85 12.65
C LYS A 260 -21.50 -33.50 11.40
N GLY A 261 -22.12 -33.59 10.22
CA GLY A 261 -21.48 -33.24 8.95
C GLY A 261 -21.03 -31.78 8.91
N ALA A 262 -21.90 -30.85 9.33
CA ALA A 262 -21.56 -29.43 9.41
C ALA A 262 -20.39 -29.14 10.37
N HIS A 263 -20.31 -29.86 11.49
CA HIS A 263 -19.19 -29.73 12.42
C HIS A 263 -17.87 -30.19 11.80
N VAL A 264 -17.88 -31.31 11.07
CA VAL A 264 -16.69 -31.80 10.33
C VAL A 264 -16.25 -30.77 9.30
N MET A 265 -17.18 -30.19 8.52
CA MET A 265 -16.87 -29.13 7.55
C MET A 265 -16.19 -27.93 8.22
N LYS A 266 -16.70 -27.49 9.37
CA LYS A 266 -16.10 -26.37 10.13
C LYS A 266 -14.66 -26.68 10.52
N VAL A 267 -14.40 -27.83 11.14
CA VAL A 267 -13.05 -28.21 11.61
C VAL A 267 -12.07 -28.27 10.43
N GLN A 268 -12.52 -28.74 9.26
CA GLN A 268 -11.68 -28.75 8.07
C GLN A 268 -11.37 -27.35 7.55
N LEU A 269 -12.37 -26.44 7.52
CA LEU A 269 -12.16 -25.05 7.12
C LEU A 269 -11.18 -24.33 8.06
N ASP A 270 -11.33 -24.49 9.37
CA ASP A 270 -10.43 -23.91 10.37
C ASP A 270 -8.99 -24.44 10.16
N SER A 271 -8.83 -25.75 9.92
CA SER A 271 -7.53 -26.37 9.64
C SER A 271 -6.85 -25.84 8.36
N ILE A 272 -7.64 -25.59 7.32
CA ILE A 272 -7.12 -25.02 6.06
C ILE A 272 -6.70 -23.56 6.28
N TRP A 273 -7.50 -22.78 7.02
CA TRP A 273 -7.20 -21.39 7.32
C TRP A 273 -5.87 -21.20 8.05
N GLU A 274 -5.57 -22.04 9.04
CA GLU A 274 -4.29 -21.99 9.76
C GLU A 274 -3.08 -22.17 8.82
N LYS A 275 -3.20 -23.05 7.82
CA LYS A 275 -2.15 -23.26 6.80
C LYS A 275 -1.96 -22.02 5.92
N ILE A 276 -3.06 -21.39 5.52
CA ILE A 276 -3.04 -20.16 4.69
C ILE A 276 -2.41 -19.02 5.49
N SER A 277 -2.84 -18.78 6.72
CA SER A 277 -2.31 -17.72 7.57
C SER A 277 -0.80 -17.86 7.84
N THR A 278 -0.34 -19.10 8.04
CA THR A 278 1.09 -19.40 8.22
C THR A 278 1.90 -19.17 6.95
N ALA A 279 1.33 -19.40 5.76
CA ALA A 279 2.02 -19.16 4.50
C ALA A 279 2.22 -17.66 4.25
N VAL A 280 1.18 -16.85 4.48
CA VAL A 280 1.21 -15.38 4.30
C VAL A 280 2.22 -14.71 5.24
N THR A 281 2.30 -15.17 6.49
CA THR A 281 3.24 -14.62 7.48
C THR A 281 4.70 -14.97 7.22
N LYS A 282 4.98 -16.07 6.48
CA LYS A 282 6.35 -16.45 6.09
C LYS A 282 6.83 -15.81 4.80
N SER A 283 5.92 -15.34 3.96
CA SER A 283 6.23 -14.62 2.71
C SER A 283 6.44 -13.12 2.90
N SER A 284 6.26 -12.61 4.13
CA SER A 284 6.49 -11.22 4.54
C SER A 284 7.87 -11.08 5.20
#